data_AF-A0A124IDM2-F1
#
_entry.id   AF-A0A124IDM2-F1
#
_cell.length_a   1.000
_cell.length_b   1.000
_cell.length_c   1.000
_cell.angle_alpha   90.00
_cell.angle_beta   90.00
_cell.angle_gamma   90.00
#
_symmetry.space_group_name_H-M   'P 1'
#
loop_
_entity.id
_entity.type
_entity.pdbx_description
1 polymer ?
#
loop_
_entity_poly.entity_id
_entity_poly.type
_entity_poly.pdbx_seq_one_letter_code
_entity_poly.pdbx_strand_id
1 'polypeptide(L)'
;MIEERLTALLGAPDTLLLPTPTLIHASVIPVLADEGHVFVEATAHRTVYDGCLVARGQGATLRRFHAERPDELDALLAAVPAGSPRLVCLDGVGSMSGNVADLPATPAASPAPVASGPRHAGRAAR
;
A
#
# COMPACT_ATOMS: atom_id res chain seq x y z
N MET A 1 19.72 -16.03 0.61
CA MET A 1 19.50 -14.74 1.30
C MET A 1 18.14 -14.71 2.00
N ILE A 2 17.88 -13.77 2.91
CA ILE A 2 16.55 -13.68 3.57
C ILE A 2 15.48 -13.25 2.56
N GLU A 3 15.83 -12.39 1.61
CA GLU A 3 14.99 -11.94 0.50
C GLU A 3 14.52 -13.11 -0.37
N GLU A 4 15.40 -14.03 -0.75
CA GLU A 4 15.02 -15.25 -1.50
C GLU A 4 14.00 -16.10 -0.75
N ARG A 5 14.16 -16.22 0.58
CA ARG A 5 13.21 -16.97 1.44
C ARG A 5 11.86 -16.27 1.54
N LEU A 6 11.86 -14.94 1.61
CA LEU A 6 10.63 -14.13 1.64
C LEU A 6 9.92 -14.16 0.29
N THR A 7 10.66 -14.09 -0.82
CA THR A 7 10.12 -14.21 -2.18
C THR A 7 9.39 -15.54 -2.36
N ALA A 8 10.02 -16.63 -1.93
CA ALA A 8 9.41 -17.96 -1.94
C ALA A 8 8.18 -18.06 -1.00
N LEU A 9 8.25 -17.48 0.20
CA LEU A 9 7.14 -17.49 1.17
C LEU A 9 5.92 -16.72 0.66
N LEU A 10 6.14 -15.55 0.06
CA LEU A 10 5.08 -14.65 -0.40
C LEU A 10 4.54 -15.02 -1.79
N GLY A 11 5.22 -15.90 -2.53
CA GLY A 11 4.88 -16.21 -3.93
C GLY A 11 5.02 -14.99 -4.86
N ALA A 12 5.81 -14.00 -4.45
CA ALA A 12 6.02 -12.75 -5.19
C ALA A 12 7.18 -12.92 -6.20
N PRO A 13 7.25 -12.10 -7.27
CA PRO A 13 8.36 -12.17 -8.22
C PRO A 13 9.69 -11.66 -7.66
N ASP A 14 9.65 -10.79 -6.65
CA ASP A 14 10.81 -10.23 -5.95
C ASP A 14 10.39 -9.69 -4.56
N THR A 15 11.35 -9.47 -3.68
CA THR A 15 11.13 -8.84 -2.37
C THR A 15 12.23 -7.84 -2.03
N LEU A 16 11.83 -6.65 -1.62
CA LEU A 16 12.72 -5.64 -1.07
C LEU A 16 12.65 -5.65 0.46
N LEU A 17 13.79 -5.82 1.13
CA LEU A 17 13.88 -5.76 2.58
C LEU A 17 14.21 -4.34 3.05
N LEU A 18 13.43 -3.83 4.01
CA LEU A 18 13.68 -2.57 4.68
C LEU A 18 13.69 -2.79 6.21
N PRO A 19 14.50 -2.02 6.97
CA PRO A 19 14.79 -2.36 8.37
C PRO A 19 13.58 -2.34 9.32
N THR A 20 12.55 -1.53 9.03
CA THR A 20 11.37 -1.39 9.90
C THR A 20 10.09 -1.14 9.09
N PRO A 21 8.91 -1.51 9.61
CA PRO A 21 7.62 -1.16 9.01
C PRO A 21 7.44 0.36 8.83
N THR A 22 7.99 1.16 9.74
CA THR A 22 8.00 2.63 9.61
C THR A 22 8.71 3.08 8.35
N LEU A 23 9.89 2.52 8.06
CA LEU A 23 10.65 2.83 6.86
C LEU A 23 9.96 2.27 5.60
N ILE A 24 9.32 1.10 5.69
CA ILE A 24 8.50 0.56 4.61
C ILE A 24 7.38 1.55 4.25
N HIS A 25 6.55 1.92 5.22
CA HIS A 25 5.40 2.80 4.95
C HIS A 25 5.82 4.20 4.51
N ALA A 26 6.84 4.78 5.14
CA ALA A 26 7.31 6.13 4.80
C ALA A 26 8.00 6.22 3.43
N SER A 27 8.52 5.11 2.89
CA SER A 27 9.19 5.08 1.57
C SER A 27 8.31 4.55 0.45
N VAL A 28 7.46 3.55 0.73
CA VAL A 28 6.66 2.86 -0.30
C VAL A 28 5.34 3.57 -0.57
N ILE A 29 4.60 3.97 0.48
CA ILE A 29 3.27 4.59 0.30
C ILE A 29 3.33 5.85 -0.57
N PRO A 30 4.25 6.81 -0.35
CA PRO A 30 4.31 8.01 -1.18
C PRO A 30 4.64 7.72 -2.65
N VAL A 31 5.53 6.75 -2.90
CA VAL A 31 5.91 6.35 -4.27
C VAL A 31 4.76 5.69 -5.01
N LEU A 32 3.97 4.83 -4.34
CA LEU A 32 2.81 4.19 -4.95
C LEU A 32 1.61 5.13 -5.11
N ALA A 33 1.47 6.09 -4.19
CA ALA A 33 0.41 7.07 -4.23
C ALA A 33 0.59 8.09 -5.35
N ASP A 34 1.84 8.49 -5.63
CA ASP A 34 2.17 9.59 -6.53
C ASP A 34 1.34 10.85 -6.18
N GLU A 35 0.85 11.60 -7.15
CA GLU A 35 -0.13 12.69 -6.95
C GLU A 35 -1.60 12.17 -6.96
N GLY A 36 -1.81 10.87 -6.77
CA GLY A 36 -3.11 10.21 -6.85
C GLY A 36 -3.98 10.28 -5.60
N HIS A 37 -4.81 9.26 -5.39
CA HIS A 37 -5.74 9.18 -4.26
C HIS A 37 -5.37 8.06 -3.30
N VAL A 38 -5.19 8.39 -2.03
CA VAL A 38 -4.89 7.45 -0.94
C VAL A 38 -6.11 7.33 -0.03
N PHE A 39 -6.57 6.11 0.18
CA PHE A 39 -7.64 5.75 1.11
C PHE A 39 -7.04 4.96 2.25
N VAL A 40 -7.13 5.46 3.48
CA VAL A 40 -6.55 4.78 4.64
C VAL A 40 -7.64 4.41 5.64
N GLU A 41 -7.59 3.17 6.13
CA GLU A 41 -8.50 2.71 7.17
C GLU A 41 -8.34 3.60 8.43
N ALA A 42 -9.46 3.95 9.07
CA ALA A 42 -9.52 4.92 10.15
C ALA A 42 -8.76 4.47 11.42
N THR A 43 -8.61 3.17 11.61
CA THR A 43 -7.85 2.55 12.70
C THR A 43 -6.51 1.95 12.26
N ALA A 44 -6.08 2.21 11.02
CA ALA A 44 -4.85 1.66 10.46
C ALA A 44 -3.64 1.99 11.35
N HIS A 45 -2.66 1.08 11.34
CA HIS A 45 -1.44 1.20 12.11
C HIS A 45 -0.81 2.58 11.91
N ARG A 46 -0.34 3.19 13.00
CA ARG A 46 0.09 4.60 13.00
C ARG A 46 1.10 4.92 11.90
N THR A 47 2.03 4.00 11.65
CA THR A 47 3.06 4.17 10.62
C THR A 47 2.51 4.15 9.20
N VAL A 48 1.40 3.44 8.92
CA VAL A 48 0.69 3.50 7.64
C VAL A 48 0.13 4.90 7.45
N TYR A 49 -0.56 5.41 8.47
CA TYR A 49 -1.12 6.77 8.43
C TYR A 49 -0.03 7.84 8.26
N ASP A 50 1.11 7.71 8.95
CA ASP A 50 2.24 8.62 8.79
C ASP A 50 2.81 8.59 7.35
N GLY A 51 2.94 7.41 6.74
CA GLY A 51 3.31 7.29 5.32
C GLY A 51 2.30 7.96 4.37
N CYS A 52 1.01 7.85 4.67
CA CYS A 52 -0.05 8.54 3.92
C CYS A 52 0.03 10.07 4.06
N LEU A 53 0.45 10.58 5.23
CA LEU A 53 0.68 12.02 5.42
C LEU A 53 1.87 12.52 4.59
N VAL A 54 2.92 11.71 4.44
CA VAL A 54 4.04 12.02 3.53
C VAL A 54 3.54 12.10 2.09
N ALA A 55 2.76 11.12 1.64
CA ALA A 55 2.14 11.12 0.30
C ALA A 55 1.28 12.38 0.08
N ARG A 56 0.46 12.76 1.07
CA ARG A 56 -0.34 14.00 1.00
C ARG A 56 0.53 15.24 0.87
N GLY A 57 1.65 15.29 1.59
CA GLY A 57 2.64 16.37 1.46
C GLY A 57 3.29 16.45 0.09
N GLN A 58 3.25 15.37 -0.70
CA GLN A 58 3.78 15.26 -2.05
C GLN A 58 2.72 15.43 -3.15
N GLY A 59 1.47 15.77 -2.81
CA GLY A 59 0.41 16.06 -3.77
C GLY A 59 -0.74 15.06 -3.81
N ALA A 60 -0.62 13.91 -3.13
CA ALA A 60 -1.72 12.95 -3.06
C ALA A 60 -2.94 13.48 -2.30
N THR A 61 -4.13 13.09 -2.74
CA THR A 61 -5.38 13.31 -1.99
C THR A 61 -5.59 12.18 -0.98
N LEU A 62 -5.54 12.50 0.32
CA LEU A 62 -5.77 11.54 1.39
C LEU A 62 -7.22 11.56 1.90
N ARG A 63 -7.86 10.39 1.94
CA ARG A 63 -9.18 10.18 2.56
C ARG A 63 -9.13 9.01 3.55
N ARG A 64 -9.94 9.07 4.61
CA ARG A 64 -10.07 7.98 5.57
C ARG A 64 -11.39 7.23 5.34
N PHE A 65 -11.44 5.94 5.65
CA PHE A 65 -12.65 5.11 5.59
C PHE A 65 -12.67 4.11 6.76
N HIS A 66 -13.80 3.49 7.04
CA HIS A 66 -13.92 2.44 8.07
C HIS A 66 -14.11 1.08 7.41
N ALA A 67 -13.29 0.09 7.77
CA ALA A 67 -13.40 -1.25 7.18
C ALA A 67 -14.73 -1.94 7.52
N GLU A 68 -15.34 -1.64 8.67
CA GLU A 68 -16.68 -2.14 9.01
C GLU A 68 -17.81 -1.52 8.18
N ARG A 69 -17.53 -0.55 7.29
CA ARG A 69 -18.49 0.15 6.44
C ARG A 69 -18.07 0.05 4.96
N PRO A 70 -18.24 -1.11 4.31
CA PRO A 70 -17.76 -1.33 2.94
C PRO A 70 -18.29 -0.30 1.93
N ASP A 71 -19.56 0.11 2.06
CA ASP A 71 -20.19 1.13 1.21
C ASP A 71 -19.45 2.49 1.24
N GLU A 72 -18.75 2.81 2.34
CA GLU A 72 -17.98 4.05 2.47
C GLU A 72 -16.81 4.05 1.49
N LEU A 73 -16.05 2.94 1.44
CA LEU A 73 -14.91 2.82 0.53
C LEU A 73 -15.38 2.81 -0.94
N ASP A 74 -16.49 2.14 -1.25
CA ASP A 74 -17.07 2.14 -2.59
C ASP A 74 -17.46 3.54 -3.05
N ALA A 75 -18.17 4.30 -2.22
CA ALA A 75 -18.55 5.67 -2.53
C ALA A 75 -17.33 6.58 -2.74
N LEU A 76 -16.29 6.40 -1.93
CA LEU A 76 -15.03 7.11 -2.04
C LEU A 76 -14.28 6.79 -3.33
N LEU A 77 -14.23 5.52 -3.72
CA LEU A 77 -13.59 5.07 -4.96
C LEU A 77 -14.37 5.50 -6.21
N ALA A 78 -15.70 5.49 -6.16
CA ALA A 78 -16.57 5.93 -7.25
C ALA A 78 -16.46 7.43 -7.53
N ALA A 79 -16.14 8.24 -6.51
CA ALA A 79 -15.95 9.68 -6.63
C ALA A 79 -14.61 10.07 -7.29
N VAL A 80 -13.67 9.14 -7.46
CA VAL A 80 -12.38 9.40 -8.12
C VAL A 80 -12.53 9.30 -9.63
N PRO A 81 -11.96 10.24 -10.42
CA PRO A 81 -11.94 10.13 -11.88
C PRO A 81 -11.39 8.77 -12.35
N ALA A 82 -11.96 8.24 -13.42
CA ALA A 82 -11.45 7.02 -14.04
C ALA A 82 -10.00 7.24 -14.52
N GLY A 83 -9.12 6.27 -14.28
CA GLY A 83 -7.70 6.34 -14.67
C GLY A 83 -6.79 7.09 -13.70
N SER A 84 -7.31 7.79 -12.69
CA SER A 84 -6.47 8.35 -11.62
C SER A 84 -5.88 7.23 -10.74
N PRO A 85 -4.60 7.33 -10.31
CA PRO A 85 -4.01 6.37 -9.38
C PRO A 85 -4.78 6.32 -8.06
N ARG A 86 -4.99 5.11 -7.55
CA ARG A 86 -5.72 4.85 -6.31
C ARG A 86 -4.94 3.86 -5.47
N LEU A 87 -4.72 4.19 -4.20
CA LEU A 87 -4.06 3.33 -3.23
C LEU A 87 -4.99 3.16 -2.02
N VAL A 88 -5.34 1.92 -1.70
CA VAL A 88 -6.09 1.59 -0.48
C VAL A 88 -5.13 0.98 0.52
N CYS A 89 -5.07 1.57 1.72
CA CYS A 89 -4.19 1.19 2.82
C CYS A 89 -5.03 0.69 3.99
N LEU A 90 -4.87 -0.58 4.36
CA LEU A 90 -5.50 -1.19 5.52
C LEU A 90 -4.60 -2.26 6.13
N ASP A 91 -4.80 -2.57 7.41
CA ASP A 91 -4.12 -3.69 8.07
C ASP A 91 -4.85 -5.00 7.77
N GLY A 92 -4.10 -6.08 7.53
CA GLY A 92 -4.70 -7.42 7.39
C GLY A 92 -5.31 -7.92 8.70
N VAL A 93 -4.68 -7.58 9.84
CA VAL A 93 -5.19 -7.85 11.19
C VAL A 93 -4.92 -6.63 12.06
N GLY A 94 -5.96 -6.08 12.67
CA GLY A 94 -5.85 -4.95 13.59
C GLY A 94 -5.12 -5.36 14.87
N SER A 95 -4.03 -4.67 15.22
CA SER A 95 -3.18 -5.06 16.37
C SER A 95 -3.86 -4.93 17.73
N MET A 96 -4.82 -4.01 17.87
CA MET A 96 -5.56 -3.77 19.11
C MET A 96 -6.85 -4.58 19.20
N SER A 97 -7.58 -4.72 18.10
CA SER A 97 -8.87 -5.41 18.06
C SER A 97 -8.74 -6.91 17.77
N GLY A 98 -7.68 -7.33 17.08
CA GLY A 98 -7.53 -8.68 16.54
C GLY A 98 -8.44 -8.97 15.34
N ASN A 99 -9.20 -7.97 14.85
CA ASN A 99 -10.11 -8.13 13.74
C ASN A 99 -9.33 -8.35 12.45
N VAL A 100 -9.80 -9.30 11.63
CA VAL A 100 -9.23 -9.60 10.32
C VAL A 100 -9.98 -8.83 9.25
N ALA A 101 -9.24 -8.20 8.32
CA ALA A 101 -9.85 -7.53 7.19
C ALA A 101 -10.50 -8.53 6.22
N ASP A 102 -11.73 -8.25 5.81
CA ASP A 102 -12.41 -9.00 4.74
C ASP A 102 -11.89 -8.54 3.38
N LEU A 103 -10.70 -9.03 3.00
CA LEU A 103 -10.05 -8.67 1.73
C LEU A 103 -10.91 -9.01 0.49
N PRO A 104 -11.59 -10.18 0.42
CA PRO A 104 -12.50 -10.46 -0.68
C PRO A 104 -13.66 -9.47 -0.82
N ALA A 105 -14.20 -8.97 0.30
CA ALA A 105 -15.26 -7.97 0.29
C ALA A 105 -14.73 -6.53 0.14
N THR A 106 -13.43 -6.31 0.36
CA THR A 106 -12.83 -4.98 0.25
C THR A 106 -12.74 -4.59 -1.23
N PRO A 107 -13.37 -3.49 -1.66
CA PRO A 107 -13.29 -3.05 -3.04
C PRO A 107 -11.84 -2.74 -3.42
N ALA A 108 -11.33 -3.46 -4.43
CA ALA A 108 -9.97 -3.30 -4.88
C ALA A 108 -9.82 -2.05 -5.75
N ALA A 109 -8.79 -1.25 -5.48
CA ALA A 109 -8.27 -0.35 -6.51
C ALA A 109 -7.74 -1.19 -7.67
N SER A 110 -8.01 -0.77 -8.92
CA SER A 110 -7.39 -1.39 -10.10
C SER A 110 -5.88 -1.48 -9.89
N PRO A 111 -5.22 -2.60 -10.21
CA PRO A 111 -3.80 -2.76 -9.95
C PRO A 111 -3.01 -1.61 -10.60
N ALA A 112 -2.16 -0.95 -9.81
CA ALA A 112 -1.20 -0.02 -10.35
C ALA A 112 -0.30 -0.75 -11.36
N PRO A 113 0.07 -0.13 -12.49
CA PRO A 113 1.02 -0.74 -13.40
C PRO A 113 2.32 -1.01 -12.65
N VAL A 114 2.77 -2.27 -12.63
CA VAL A 114 4.09 -2.63 -12.13
C VAL A 114 5.11 -1.87 -12.97
N ALA A 115 5.79 -0.91 -12.36
CA ALA A 115 6.93 -0.25 -12.98
C ALA A 115 8.00 -1.32 -13.21
N SER A 116 8.26 -1.65 -14.48
CA SER A 116 9.36 -2.52 -14.86
C SER A 116 10.69 -1.79 -14.65
N GLY A 117 11.18 -1.81 -13.41
CA GLY A 117 12.50 -1.30 -13.06
C GLY A 117 13.63 -2.10 -13.73
N PRO A 118 14.81 -1.51 -13.95
CA PRO A 118 15.93 -2.22 -14.56
C PRO A 118 16.38 -3.35 -13.64
N ARG A 119 16.25 -4.59 -14.12
CA ARG A 119 16.84 -5.78 -13.49
C ARG A 119 18.30 -5.47 -13.20
N HIS A 120 18.69 -5.42 -11.92
CA HIS A 120 20.09 -5.30 -11.55
C HIS A 120 20.81 -6.58 -12.00
N ALA A 121 21.30 -6.56 -13.24
CA ALA A 121 22.22 -7.55 -13.74
C ALA A 121 23.45 -7.50 -12.85
N GLY A 122 23.66 -8.58 -12.08
CA GLY A 122 24.82 -8.74 -11.22
C GLY A 122 26.09 -8.42 -12.00
N ARG A 123 26.77 -7.35 -11.58
CA ARG A 123 28.10 -7.00 -12.07
C ARG A 123 29.06 -8.02 -11.49
N ALA A 124 29.28 -9.13 -12.21
CA ALA A 124 30.42 -10.00 -11.99
C ALA A 124 31.68 -9.17 -12.27
N ALA A 125 32.33 -8.70 -11.21
CA ALA A 125 33.65 -8.11 -11.27
C ALA A 125 34.67 -9.24 -11.45
N ARG A 126 35.58 -8.98 -12.38
CA ARG A 126 36.71 -9.79 -12.84
C ARG A 126 37.69 -10.16 -11.74
#